data_AF-A0A6M3LNX2-F1
#
_entry.id   AF-A0A6M3LNX2-F1
#
_cell.length_a   1.000
_cell.length_b   1.000
_cell.length_c   1.000
_cell.angle_alpha   90.00
_cell.angle_beta   90.00
_cell.angle_gamma   90.00
#
_symmetry.space_group_name_H-M   'P 1'
#
loop_
_entity.id
_entity.type
_entity.pdbx_description
1 polymer ?
#
loop_
_entity_poly.entity_id
_entity_poly.type
_entity_poly.pdbx_seq_one_letter_code
_entity_poly.pdbx_strand_id
1 'polypeptide(L)'
;MYQLKVGNKVQVKKAIKQPSCGWGNVNHKSVGIVTFVDYFLPSIRIDFPNCPHWQGVPQEIKKSRAPYSSPYAFLKKYSCTRPELPYEYLNPGDGRRAENIQKITRMWGLPIGVKLSQHAADFYILLNLQLQAPHSRVVNSLLEKETEYLTNIFSTYLTMVIGGETRYVKRMVVEKGLAVNESLIDQHMEILLKSIPDTHPLREAFWFDWLNIVNEYGKVPMLKACYTLHSKFTGFSGSIGGKKWALACKVLLDYLEGKTPAQSFVDTAWNLQHNGTIIFSKTWDIDCSLVNVLEHNKYGNINSLSSYASSNIQSLWNSRAELAGRIGG
;
A
#
# COMPACT_ATOMS: atom_id res chain seq x y z
N MET A 1 -37.95 -18.04 -5.23
CA MET A 1 -36.60 -17.43 -5.35
C MET A 1 -36.69 -16.11 -6.08
N TYR A 2 -36.00 -15.07 -5.61
CA TYR A 2 -35.98 -13.76 -6.28
C TYR A 2 -35.12 -13.81 -7.55
N GLN A 3 -35.60 -13.20 -8.64
CA GLN A 3 -34.82 -13.09 -9.90
C GLN A 3 -33.84 -11.91 -9.90
N LEU A 4 -33.43 -11.41 -8.72
CA LEU A 4 -32.44 -10.36 -8.58
C LEU A 4 -31.05 -10.99 -8.44
N LYS A 5 -30.09 -10.46 -9.21
CA LYS A 5 -28.69 -10.87 -9.18
C LYS A 5 -27.79 -9.64 -9.07
N VAL A 6 -26.58 -9.83 -8.58
CA VAL A 6 -25.54 -8.80 -8.61
C VAL A 6 -25.40 -8.23 -10.02
N GLY A 7 -25.26 -6.90 -10.12
CA GLY A 7 -25.22 -6.16 -11.39
C GLY A 7 -26.59 -5.77 -11.97
N ASN A 8 -27.71 -6.25 -11.41
CA ASN A 8 -29.04 -5.81 -11.86
C ASN A 8 -29.30 -4.34 -11.50
N LYS A 9 -29.80 -3.58 -12.47
CA LYS A 9 -30.35 -2.22 -12.25
C LYS A 9 -31.70 -2.34 -11.58
N VAL A 10 -31.90 -1.61 -10.50
CA VAL A 10 -33.07 -1.74 -9.65
C VAL A 10 -33.58 -0.41 -9.11
N GLN A 11 -34.84 -0.40 -8.67
CA GLN A 11 -35.50 0.69 -7.96
C GLN A 11 -36.36 0.12 -6.83
N VAL A 12 -36.62 0.93 -5.82
CA VAL A 12 -37.66 0.61 -4.82
C VAL A 12 -39.03 0.63 -5.51
N LYS A 13 -39.84 -0.41 -5.30
CA LYS A 13 -41.19 -0.54 -5.87
C LYS A 13 -42.05 0.66 -5.46
N LYS A 14 -42.85 1.21 -6.40
CA LYS A 14 -43.73 2.36 -6.14
C LYS A 14 -44.75 2.13 -5.02
N ALA A 15 -45.10 0.88 -4.75
CA ALA A 15 -46.05 0.51 -3.71
C ALA A 15 -45.47 0.57 -2.28
N ILE A 16 -44.13 0.66 -2.13
CA ILE A 16 -43.48 0.68 -0.82
C ILE A 16 -43.42 2.11 -0.31
N LYS A 17 -44.30 2.47 0.63
CA LYS A 17 -44.30 3.81 1.24
C LYS A 17 -43.11 4.02 2.18
N GLN A 18 -42.70 2.97 2.90
CA GLN A 18 -41.57 2.98 3.83
C GLN A 18 -40.81 1.65 3.70
N PRO A 19 -39.56 1.65 3.21
CA PRO A 19 -38.71 0.47 3.18
C PRO A 19 -38.38 -0.01 4.58
N SER A 20 -38.24 -1.32 4.74
CA SER A 20 -37.93 -1.98 6.01
C SER A 20 -36.63 -1.48 6.64
N CYS A 21 -35.66 -1.09 5.81
CA CYS A 21 -34.36 -0.57 6.23
C CYS A 21 -34.28 0.96 6.16
N GLY A 22 -35.41 1.65 5.92
CA GLY A 22 -35.48 3.10 5.79
C GLY A 22 -35.04 3.63 4.42
N TRP A 23 -35.43 4.87 4.13
CA TRP A 23 -35.14 5.51 2.84
C TRP A 23 -33.69 5.99 2.71
N GLY A 24 -33.09 6.51 3.78
CA GLY A 24 -31.84 7.28 3.65
C GLY A 24 -32.00 8.39 2.61
N ASN A 25 -31.03 8.53 1.70
CA ASN A 25 -31.06 9.46 0.57
C ASN A 25 -31.61 8.83 -0.74
N VAL A 26 -32.41 7.77 -0.63
CA VAL A 26 -33.05 7.07 -1.76
C VAL A 26 -34.50 7.52 -1.90
N ASN A 27 -34.99 7.56 -3.12
CA ASN A 27 -36.42 7.72 -3.42
C ASN A 27 -36.83 6.78 -4.57
N HIS A 28 -38.12 6.71 -4.89
CA HIS A 28 -38.62 5.85 -5.96
C HIS A 28 -38.04 6.12 -7.36
N LYS A 29 -37.48 7.30 -7.61
CA LYS A 29 -36.84 7.65 -8.88
C LYS A 29 -35.37 7.20 -8.92
N SER A 30 -34.75 6.99 -7.76
CA SER A 30 -33.35 6.58 -7.64
C SER A 30 -33.16 5.19 -8.24
N VAL A 31 -32.27 5.07 -9.23
CA VAL A 31 -31.88 3.79 -9.84
C VAL A 31 -30.57 3.37 -9.20
N GLY A 32 -30.48 2.14 -8.70
CA GLY A 32 -29.29 1.57 -8.08
C GLY A 32 -28.82 0.30 -8.76
N ILE A 33 -27.64 -0.18 -8.40
CA ILE A 33 -27.10 -1.48 -8.84
C ILE A 33 -27.06 -2.44 -7.65
N VAL A 34 -27.55 -3.66 -7.83
CA VAL A 34 -27.44 -4.70 -6.81
C VAL A 34 -25.97 -5.09 -6.65
N THR A 35 -25.43 -4.93 -5.44
CA THR A 35 -24.03 -5.23 -5.11
C THR A 35 -23.88 -6.50 -4.29
N PHE A 36 -24.93 -6.93 -3.60
CA PHE A 36 -24.95 -8.19 -2.87
C PHE A 36 -26.39 -8.70 -2.74
N VAL A 37 -26.57 -10.02 -2.83
CA VAL A 37 -27.83 -10.70 -2.53
C VAL A 37 -27.50 -11.81 -1.55
N ASP A 38 -28.14 -11.79 -0.38
CA ASP A 38 -28.11 -12.92 0.53
C ASP A 38 -29.14 -13.96 0.05
N TYR A 39 -28.70 -15.20 -0.16
CA TYR A 39 -29.57 -16.28 -0.61
C TYR A 39 -30.17 -17.07 0.56
N PHE A 40 -29.65 -16.88 1.77
CA PHE A 40 -30.11 -17.54 3.00
C PHE A 40 -31.00 -16.62 3.85
N LEU A 41 -30.76 -15.31 3.80
CA LEU A 41 -31.56 -14.28 4.48
C LEU A 41 -32.24 -13.35 3.46
N PRO A 42 -33.39 -12.74 3.78
CA PRO A 42 -34.08 -11.80 2.88
C PRO A 42 -33.39 -10.42 2.86
N SER A 43 -32.08 -10.37 2.59
CA SER A 43 -31.27 -9.16 2.55
C SER A 43 -30.69 -8.91 1.17
N ILE A 44 -30.73 -7.65 0.74
CA ILE A 44 -30.09 -7.18 -0.48
C ILE A 44 -29.33 -5.89 -0.19
N ARG A 45 -28.17 -5.73 -0.84
CA ARG A 45 -27.42 -4.48 -0.85
C ARG A 45 -27.46 -3.86 -2.24
N ILE A 46 -27.76 -2.58 -2.30
CA ILE A 46 -27.91 -1.81 -3.53
C ILE A 46 -27.13 -0.52 -3.38
N ASP A 47 -26.33 -0.18 -4.39
CA ASP A 47 -25.65 1.10 -4.45
C ASP A 47 -26.47 2.05 -5.32
N PHE A 48 -27.11 3.04 -4.67
CA PHE A 48 -27.75 4.18 -5.35
C PHE A 48 -26.74 5.34 -5.48
N PRO A 49 -26.87 6.23 -6.48
CA PRO A 49 -25.91 7.31 -6.74
C PRO A 49 -25.56 8.19 -5.52
N ASN A 50 -26.53 8.44 -4.64
CA ASN A 50 -26.36 9.28 -3.44
C ASN A 50 -26.52 8.48 -2.12
N CYS A 51 -26.56 7.15 -2.19
CA CYS A 51 -26.72 6.29 -1.03
C CYS A 51 -26.08 4.92 -1.32
N PRO A 52 -24.73 4.83 -1.22
CA PRO A 52 -24.03 3.56 -1.37
C PRO A 52 -24.38 2.60 -0.23
N HIS A 53 -24.32 1.31 -0.51
CA HIS A 53 -24.57 0.23 0.45
C HIS A 53 -25.94 0.26 1.10
N TRP A 54 -26.93 0.85 0.41
CA TRP A 54 -28.30 0.85 0.88
C TRP A 54 -28.77 -0.58 1.07
N GLN A 55 -29.17 -0.90 2.31
CA GLN A 55 -29.71 -2.20 2.66
C GLN A 55 -31.20 -2.20 2.42
N GLY A 56 -31.73 -3.33 1.96
CA GLY A 56 -33.17 -3.54 1.88
C GLY A 56 -33.50 -5.02 1.84
N VAL A 57 -34.75 -5.31 1.53
CA VAL A 57 -35.23 -6.68 1.32
C VAL A 57 -35.57 -6.90 -0.16
N PRO A 58 -35.24 -8.07 -0.76
CA PRO A 58 -35.51 -8.34 -2.18
C PRO A 58 -36.97 -8.10 -2.62
N GLN A 59 -37.93 -8.29 -1.71
CA GLN A 59 -39.36 -8.09 -1.96
C GLN A 59 -39.73 -6.63 -2.24
N GLU A 60 -38.97 -5.66 -1.72
CA GLU A 60 -39.24 -4.21 -1.90
C GLU A 60 -38.71 -3.67 -3.22
N ILE A 61 -37.95 -4.48 -3.96
CA ILE A 61 -37.12 -4.06 -5.07
C ILE A 61 -37.66 -4.60 -6.40
N LYS A 62 -37.59 -3.77 -7.45
CA LYS A 62 -37.91 -4.17 -8.83
C LYS A 62 -36.73 -3.88 -9.74
N LYS A 63 -36.59 -4.69 -10.80
CA LYS A 63 -35.67 -4.37 -11.91
C LYS A 63 -36.09 -3.05 -12.56
N SER A 64 -35.11 -2.27 -12.98
CA SER A 64 -35.32 -1.03 -13.70
C SER A 64 -34.67 -1.09 -15.07
N ARG A 65 -35.33 -0.50 -16.06
CA ARG A 65 -34.80 -0.26 -17.41
C ARG A 65 -34.21 1.15 -17.54
N ALA A 66 -34.45 2.02 -16.55
CA ALA A 66 -33.91 3.37 -16.56
C ALA A 66 -32.38 3.34 -16.45
N PRO A 67 -31.68 4.30 -17.08
CA PRO A 67 -30.24 4.39 -16.97
C PRO A 67 -29.84 4.62 -15.51
N TYR A 68 -28.84 3.87 -15.05
CA TYR A 68 -28.15 4.19 -13.81
C TYR A 68 -27.25 5.40 -14.09
N SER A 69 -27.60 6.56 -13.54
CA SER A 69 -26.74 7.74 -13.56
C SER A 69 -25.65 7.54 -12.53
N SER A 70 -24.58 6.89 -12.95
CA SER A 70 -23.40 6.70 -12.12
C SER A 70 -22.84 8.06 -11.71
N PRO A 71 -22.62 8.34 -10.41
CA PRO A 71 -21.81 9.48 -9.99
C PRO A 71 -20.36 9.38 -10.52
N TYR A 72 -20.00 8.22 -11.10
CA TYR A 72 -18.70 7.88 -11.68
C TYR A 72 -18.67 8.02 -13.21
N ALA A 73 -19.53 8.84 -13.81
CA ALA A 73 -19.49 9.11 -15.26
C ALA A 73 -18.09 9.59 -15.71
N PHE A 74 -17.37 10.32 -14.86
CA PHE A 74 -15.99 10.74 -15.11
C PHE A 74 -15.00 9.55 -15.18
N LEU A 75 -15.20 8.47 -14.40
CA LEU A 75 -14.33 7.29 -14.44
C LEU A 75 -14.51 6.47 -15.73
N LYS A 76 -15.63 6.62 -16.45
CA LYS A 76 -15.80 5.94 -17.75
C LYS A 76 -14.77 6.36 -18.79
N LYS A 77 -14.21 7.58 -18.70
CA LYS A 77 -13.10 8.02 -19.57
C LYS A 77 -11.77 7.33 -19.22
N TYR A 78 -11.72 6.64 -18.08
CA TYR A 78 -10.56 5.93 -17.55
C TYR A 78 -10.78 4.41 -17.46
N SER A 79 -11.78 3.88 -18.18
CA SER A 79 -11.93 2.44 -18.35
C SER A 79 -10.79 1.91 -19.21
N CYS A 80 -10.07 0.90 -18.72
CA CYS A 80 -8.99 0.27 -19.49
C CYS A 80 -9.52 -0.99 -20.16
N THR A 81 -9.45 -1.04 -21.50
CA THR A 81 -9.53 -2.30 -22.25
C THR A 81 -8.12 -2.88 -22.32
N ARG A 82 -7.85 -3.89 -21.50
CA ARG A 82 -6.54 -4.54 -21.45
C ARG A 82 -6.33 -5.37 -22.73
N PRO A 83 -5.10 -5.46 -23.27
CA PRO A 83 -4.66 -6.68 -23.93
C PRO A 83 -4.79 -7.83 -22.93
N GLU A 84 -5.24 -9.01 -23.36
CA GLU A 84 -5.32 -10.18 -22.48
C GLU A 84 -3.96 -10.39 -21.81
N LEU A 85 -3.94 -10.33 -20.47
CA LEU A 85 -2.79 -10.84 -19.73
C LEU A 85 -2.56 -12.29 -20.15
N PRO A 86 -1.32 -12.77 -20.15
CA PRO A 86 -1.10 -14.18 -19.89
C PRO A 86 -1.53 -14.44 -18.44
N TYR A 87 -2.83 -14.75 -18.28
CA TYR A 87 -3.49 -15.13 -17.02
C TYR A 87 -2.82 -16.37 -16.38
N GLU A 88 -1.91 -17.02 -17.09
CA GLU A 88 -1.09 -18.15 -16.62
C GLU A 88 -0.11 -17.79 -15.49
N TYR A 89 0.34 -16.54 -15.34
CA TYR A 89 1.44 -16.23 -14.40
C TYR A 89 1.00 -16.03 -12.94
N LEU A 90 -0.27 -15.69 -12.69
CA LEU A 90 -0.79 -15.39 -11.35
C LEU A 90 -2.25 -15.81 -11.28
N ASN A 91 -2.50 -17.11 -11.13
CA ASN A 91 -3.87 -17.61 -11.08
C ASN A 91 -4.48 -17.37 -9.68
N PRO A 92 -5.47 -16.48 -9.51
CA PRO A 92 -5.94 -16.03 -8.20
C PRO A 92 -6.53 -17.12 -7.29
N GLY A 93 -6.85 -18.28 -7.86
CA GLY A 93 -7.51 -19.40 -7.19
C GLY A 93 -6.64 -20.65 -6.99
N ASP A 94 -5.34 -20.62 -7.30
CA ASP A 94 -4.49 -21.81 -7.25
C ASP A 94 -3.87 -22.12 -5.87
N GLY A 95 -4.12 -21.26 -4.86
CA GLY A 95 -3.58 -21.42 -3.51
C GLY A 95 -2.09 -21.06 -3.34
N ARG A 96 -1.38 -20.64 -4.41
CA ARG A 96 0.08 -20.39 -4.40
C ARG A 96 0.45 -18.93 -4.15
N ARG A 97 -0.32 -18.25 -3.30
CA ARG A 97 -0.15 -16.82 -3.02
C ARG A 97 1.26 -16.46 -2.54
N ALA A 98 1.86 -17.27 -1.66
CA ALA A 98 3.20 -17.04 -1.15
C ALA A 98 4.26 -17.10 -2.25
N GLU A 99 4.18 -18.09 -3.14
CA GLU A 99 5.09 -18.21 -4.29
C GLU A 99 4.95 -17.03 -5.26
N ASN A 100 3.71 -16.60 -5.50
CA ASN A 100 3.42 -15.45 -6.36
C ASN A 100 4.02 -14.16 -5.80
N ILE A 101 3.91 -13.94 -4.48
CA ILE A 101 4.57 -12.82 -3.79
C ILE A 101 6.10 -12.90 -3.95
N GLN A 102 6.71 -14.07 -3.79
CA GLN A 102 8.15 -14.21 -3.97
C GLN A 102 8.59 -13.96 -5.42
N LYS A 103 7.86 -14.49 -6.41
CA LYS A 103 8.14 -14.27 -7.83
C LYS A 103 8.11 -12.78 -8.17
N ILE A 104 7.03 -12.09 -7.82
CA ILE A 104 6.91 -10.66 -8.14
C ILE A 104 7.94 -9.81 -7.37
N THR A 105 8.27 -10.18 -6.12
CA THR A 105 9.33 -9.52 -5.35
C THR A 105 10.68 -9.61 -6.07
N ARG A 106 11.04 -10.77 -6.64
CA ARG A 106 12.26 -10.92 -7.45
C ARG A 106 12.22 -10.08 -8.73
N MET A 107 11.07 -9.94 -9.37
CA MET A 107 10.93 -9.11 -10.58
C MET A 107 11.18 -7.63 -10.29
N TRP A 108 10.84 -7.17 -9.09
CA TRP A 108 11.22 -5.84 -8.60
C TRP A 108 12.70 -5.71 -8.22
N GLY A 109 13.51 -6.76 -8.38
CA GLY A 109 14.92 -6.79 -7.96
C GLY A 109 15.11 -6.85 -6.45
N LEU A 110 14.07 -7.20 -5.69
CA LEU A 110 14.14 -7.27 -4.24
C LEU A 110 14.60 -8.65 -3.76
N PRO A 111 15.48 -8.71 -2.75
CA PRO A 111 15.88 -9.98 -2.14
C PRO A 111 14.72 -10.66 -1.41
N ILE A 112 14.72 -11.99 -1.44
CA ILE A 112 13.82 -12.84 -0.65
C ILE A 112 14.55 -13.25 0.63
N GLY A 113 13.85 -13.22 1.78
CA GLY A 113 14.40 -13.70 3.05
C GLY A 113 15.42 -12.76 3.70
N VAL A 114 15.25 -11.44 3.55
CA VAL A 114 16.12 -10.44 4.19
C VAL A 114 16.04 -10.57 5.71
N LYS A 115 17.20 -10.70 6.37
CA LYS A 115 17.31 -10.66 7.83
C LYS A 115 17.26 -9.22 8.33
N LEU A 116 16.07 -8.62 8.31
CA LEU A 116 15.87 -7.20 8.64
C LEU A 116 16.38 -6.84 10.05
N SER A 117 16.21 -7.73 11.02
CA SER A 117 16.73 -7.55 12.39
C SER A 117 18.25 -7.41 12.43
N GLN A 118 18.96 -8.24 11.65
CA GLN A 118 20.42 -8.15 11.53
C GLN A 118 20.86 -6.85 10.86
N HIS A 119 20.24 -6.47 9.75
CA HIS A 119 20.57 -5.21 9.06
C HIS A 119 20.25 -3.97 9.91
N ALA A 120 19.14 -3.97 10.63
CA ALA A 120 18.82 -2.89 11.56
C ALA A 120 19.87 -2.79 12.68
N ALA A 121 20.29 -3.93 13.25
CA ALA A 121 21.33 -3.95 14.28
C ALA A 121 22.68 -3.47 13.74
N ASP A 122 23.10 -3.95 12.56
CA ASP A 122 24.33 -3.55 11.90
C ASP A 122 24.35 -2.04 11.64
N PHE A 123 23.26 -1.49 11.09
CA PHE A 123 23.09 -0.07 10.81
C PHE A 123 23.22 0.80 12.08
N TYR A 124 22.50 0.48 13.15
CA TYR A 124 22.53 1.30 14.37
C TYR A 124 23.84 1.17 15.16
N ILE A 125 24.48 0.00 15.15
CA ILE A 125 25.82 -0.17 15.72
C ILE A 125 26.83 0.66 14.94
N LEU A 126 26.80 0.61 13.60
CA LEU A 126 27.70 1.39 12.75
C LEU A 126 27.50 2.91 12.92
N LEU A 127 26.25 3.37 13.06
CA LEU A 127 25.96 4.78 13.41
C LEU A 127 26.60 5.15 14.75
N ASN A 128 26.46 4.30 15.77
CA ASN A 128 27.03 4.58 17.08
C ASN A 128 28.58 4.56 17.07
N LEU A 129 29.17 3.61 16.34
CA LEU A 129 30.62 3.57 16.14
C LEU A 129 31.14 4.78 15.36
N GLN A 130 30.38 5.30 14.39
CA GLN A 130 30.75 6.51 13.67
C GLN A 130 30.81 7.72 14.62
N LEU A 131 29.89 7.82 15.57
CA LEU A 131 29.92 8.87 16.60
C LEU A 131 31.13 8.73 17.53
N GLN A 132 31.53 7.50 17.87
CA GLN A 132 32.68 7.24 18.74
C GLN A 132 34.03 7.37 18.02
N ALA A 133 34.09 7.05 16.73
CA ALA A 133 35.31 7.01 15.93
C ALA A 133 35.08 7.61 14.53
N PRO A 134 34.82 8.93 14.43
CA PRO A 134 34.41 9.58 13.17
C PRO A 134 35.47 9.52 12.07
N HIS A 135 36.75 9.38 12.43
CA HIS A 135 37.86 9.27 11.48
C HIS A 135 38.14 7.83 11.02
N SER A 136 37.42 6.83 11.55
CA SER A 136 37.61 5.43 11.18
C SER A 136 37.11 5.18 9.76
N ARG A 137 38.04 5.06 8.80
CA ARG A 137 37.74 4.71 7.41
C ARG A 137 36.96 3.39 7.29
N VAL A 138 37.25 2.43 8.18
CA VAL A 138 36.58 1.13 8.20
C VAL A 138 35.12 1.29 8.59
N VAL A 139 34.83 1.98 9.70
CA VAL A 139 33.45 2.22 10.17
C VAL A 139 32.67 3.01 9.12
N ASN A 140 33.25 4.09 8.59
CA ASN A 140 32.60 4.92 7.58
C ASN A 140 32.29 4.13 6.30
N SER A 141 33.23 3.32 5.81
CA SER A 141 33.01 2.50 4.61
C SER A 141 31.95 1.42 4.83
N LEU A 142 31.90 0.79 6.01
CA LEU A 142 30.88 -0.19 6.33
C LEU A 142 29.49 0.46 6.45
N LEU A 143 29.40 1.60 7.13
CA LEU A 143 28.15 2.34 7.27
C LEU A 143 27.63 2.83 5.92
N GLU A 144 28.50 3.32 5.05
CA GLU A 144 28.14 3.74 3.69
C GLU A 144 27.55 2.57 2.89
N LYS A 145 28.23 1.42 2.86
CA LYS A 145 27.75 0.21 2.16
C LYS A 145 26.41 -0.29 2.71
N GLU A 146 26.27 -0.33 4.04
CA GLU A 146 25.03 -0.76 4.68
C GLU A 146 23.88 0.21 4.37
N THR A 147 24.16 1.52 4.44
CA THR A 147 23.19 2.57 4.10
C THR A 147 22.78 2.49 2.64
N GLU A 148 23.73 2.32 1.70
CA GLU A 148 23.46 2.19 0.27
C GLU A 148 22.58 0.97 -0.02
N TYR A 149 22.94 -0.19 0.53
CA TYR A 149 22.16 -1.43 0.40
C TYR A 149 20.72 -1.25 0.90
N LEU A 150 20.56 -0.77 2.15
CA LEU A 150 19.25 -0.55 2.77
C LEU A 150 18.42 0.47 1.98
N THR A 151 19.04 1.55 1.54
CA THR A 151 18.37 2.58 0.76
C THR A 151 17.86 2.05 -0.57
N ASN A 152 18.64 1.23 -1.26
CA ASN A 152 18.25 0.60 -2.51
C ASN A 152 17.03 -0.33 -2.32
N ILE A 153 17.11 -1.25 -1.35
CA ILE A 153 16.02 -2.21 -1.13
C ILE A 153 14.76 -1.53 -0.54
N PHE A 154 14.91 -0.53 0.34
CA PHE A 154 13.78 0.18 0.94
C PHE A 154 13.08 1.08 -0.07
N SER A 155 13.82 1.83 -0.88
CA SER A 155 13.20 2.70 -1.89
C SER A 155 12.44 1.89 -2.93
N THR A 156 12.99 0.75 -3.35
CA THR A 156 12.36 -0.17 -4.29
C THR A 156 11.14 -0.86 -3.66
N TYR A 157 11.27 -1.34 -2.43
CA TYR A 157 10.17 -1.93 -1.67
C TYR A 157 9.01 -0.95 -1.50
N LEU A 158 9.30 0.25 -1.01
CA LEU A 158 8.29 1.27 -0.76
C LEU A 158 7.60 1.67 -2.08
N THR A 159 8.35 1.81 -3.18
CA THR A 159 7.75 2.05 -4.50
C THR A 159 6.73 0.97 -4.86
N MET A 160 7.10 -0.31 -4.72
CA MET A 160 6.24 -1.45 -5.00
C MET A 160 4.97 -1.43 -4.13
N VAL A 161 5.12 -1.31 -2.81
CA VAL A 161 3.98 -1.45 -1.89
C VAL A 161 3.04 -0.25 -1.91
N ILE A 162 3.55 0.98 -2.07
CA ILE A 162 2.74 2.20 -2.16
C ILE A 162 1.84 2.12 -3.39
N GLY A 163 2.42 1.90 -4.58
CA GLY A 163 1.64 1.79 -5.80
C GLY A 163 0.67 0.62 -5.77
N GLY A 164 1.11 -0.52 -5.22
CA GLY A 164 0.27 -1.69 -5.00
C GLY A 164 -1.07 -1.40 -4.31
N GLU A 165 -1.09 -0.48 -3.35
CA GLU A 165 -2.29 -0.14 -2.57
C GLU A 165 -3.23 0.84 -3.28
N THR A 166 -2.80 1.44 -4.40
CA THR A 166 -3.69 2.22 -5.27
C THR A 166 -4.73 1.35 -5.98
N ARG A 167 -4.53 0.03 -6.06
CA ARG A 167 -5.49 -0.92 -6.66
C ARG A 167 -6.91 -0.85 -6.08
N TYR A 168 -7.06 -0.34 -4.86
CA TYR A 168 -8.34 -0.19 -4.20
C TYR A 168 -9.12 1.06 -4.63
N VAL A 169 -8.52 1.99 -5.38
CA VAL A 169 -9.11 3.31 -5.64
C VAL A 169 -10.41 3.21 -6.40
N LYS A 170 -10.47 2.43 -7.48
CA LYS A 170 -11.73 2.26 -8.24
C LYS A 170 -12.84 1.69 -7.36
N ARG A 171 -12.51 0.73 -6.49
CA ARG A 171 -13.45 0.24 -5.47
C ARG A 171 -13.87 1.33 -4.50
N MET A 172 -12.94 2.12 -3.95
CA MET A 172 -13.29 3.17 -2.99
C MET A 172 -14.13 4.28 -3.63
N VAL A 173 -13.85 4.63 -4.88
CA VAL A 173 -14.69 5.53 -5.66
C VAL A 173 -16.07 4.92 -5.85
N VAL A 174 -16.17 3.70 -6.42
CA VAL A 174 -17.45 3.08 -6.79
C VAL A 174 -18.31 2.66 -5.60
N GLU A 175 -17.72 1.98 -4.62
CA GLU A 175 -18.44 1.41 -3.47
C GLU A 175 -18.61 2.41 -2.33
N LYS A 176 -17.61 3.28 -2.07
CA LYS A 176 -17.62 4.18 -0.91
C LYS A 176 -17.88 5.65 -1.27
N GLY A 177 -18.11 5.97 -2.54
CA GLY A 177 -18.41 7.33 -2.96
C GLY A 177 -17.27 8.32 -2.70
N LEU A 178 -16.02 7.86 -2.78
CA LEU A 178 -14.83 8.69 -2.60
C LEU A 178 -14.90 9.91 -3.52
N ALA A 179 -15.00 11.11 -2.95
CA ALA A 179 -15.02 12.35 -3.70
C ALA A 179 -13.64 12.60 -4.32
N VAL A 180 -13.59 12.71 -5.64
CA VAL A 180 -12.38 13.05 -6.39
C VAL A 180 -12.48 14.51 -6.79
N ASN A 181 -11.55 15.34 -6.32
CA ASN A 181 -11.43 16.69 -6.82
C ASN A 181 -10.68 16.66 -8.16
N GLU A 182 -11.38 16.94 -9.26
CA GLU A 182 -10.82 16.94 -10.61
C GLU A 182 -9.63 17.90 -10.76
N SER A 183 -9.55 18.96 -9.97
CA SER A 183 -8.42 19.90 -10.00
C SER A 183 -7.09 19.29 -9.53
N LEU A 184 -7.13 18.12 -8.89
CA LEU A 184 -5.95 17.37 -8.42
C LEU A 184 -5.50 16.30 -9.41
N ILE A 185 -6.20 16.16 -10.54
CA ILE A 185 -5.88 15.17 -11.56
C ILE A 185 -4.92 15.80 -12.55
N ASP A 186 -3.63 15.55 -12.36
CA ASP A 186 -2.62 15.79 -13.38
C ASP A 186 -2.49 14.59 -14.34
N GLN A 187 -1.63 14.73 -15.36
CA GLN A 187 -1.39 13.67 -16.34
C GLN A 187 -0.98 12.33 -15.71
N HIS A 188 -0.17 12.34 -14.65
CA HIS A 188 0.30 11.11 -13.99
C HIS A 188 -0.80 10.46 -13.15
N MET A 189 -1.65 11.26 -12.52
CA MET A 189 -2.87 10.79 -11.87
C MET A 189 -3.82 10.17 -12.89
N GLU A 190 -3.98 10.76 -14.09
CA GLU A 190 -4.78 10.12 -15.14
C GLU A 190 -4.22 8.76 -15.55
N ILE A 191 -2.90 8.65 -15.73
CA ILE A 191 -2.21 7.39 -16.05
C ILE A 191 -2.48 6.36 -14.94
N LEU A 192 -2.31 6.76 -13.68
CA LEU A 192 -2.58 5.90 -12.52
C LEU A 192 -4.03 5.43 -12.45
N LEU A 193 -5.00 6.33 -12.66
CA LEU A 193 -6.41 5.99 -12.61
C LEU A 193 -6.84 5.10 -13.78
N LYS A 194 -6.28 5.30 -14.98
CA LYS A 194 -6.49 4.45 -16.16
C LYS A 194 -5.92 3.05 -15.95
N SER A 195 -4.78 2.93 -15.28
CA SER A 195 -4.07 1.65 -15.13
C SER A 195 -4.67 0.72 -14.07
N ILE A 196 -5.42 1.26 -13.10
CA ILE A 196 -6.10 0.46 -12.08
C ILE A 196 -7.24 -0.35 -12.73
N PRO A 197 -7.31 -1.68 -12.57
CA PRO A 197 -8.40 -2.48 -13.14
C PRO A 197 -9.76 -2.17 -12.51
N ASP A 198 -10.84 -2.33 -13.30
CA ASP A 198 -12.22 -2.15 -12.81
C ASP A 198 -12.63 -3.22 -11.79
N THR A 199 -12.05 -4.42 -11.92
CA THR A 199 -12.15 -5.49 -10.92
C THR A 199 -11.04 -5.33 -9.89
N HIS A 200 -11.27 -5.73 -8.65
CA HIS A 200 -10.26 -5.62 -7.60
C HIS A 200 -9.15 -6.66 -7.80
N PRO A 201 -7.95 -6.29 -8.31
CA PRO A 201 -6.94 -7.30 -8.58
C PRO A 201 -6.34 -7.79 -7.26
N LEU A 202 -5.74 -8.99 -7.31
CA LEU A 202 -4.80 -9.41 -6.27
C LEU A 202 -3.64 -8.41 -6.19
N ARG A 203 -3.05 -8.29 -5.00
CA ARG A 203 -1.97 -7.31 -4.76
C ARG A 203 -0.77 -7.60 -5.66
N GLU A 204 -0.35 -8.87 -5.65
CA GLU A 204 0.76 -9.40 -6.43
C GLU A 204 0.57 -9.23 -7.94
N ALA A 205 -0.66 -9.32 -8.43
CA ALA A 205 -0.98 -9.06 -9.84
C ALA A 205 -0.80 -7.58 -10.18
N PHE A 206 -1.30 -6.69 -9.31
CA PHE A 206 -1.14 -5.26 -9.54
C PHE A 206 0.29 -4.77 -9.33
N TRP A 207 1.11 -5.44 -8.52
CA TRP A 207 2.54 -5.13 -8.43
C TRP A 207 3.30 -5.36 -9.74
N PHE A 208 2.86 -6.30 -10.57
CA PHE A 208 3.40 -6.47 -11.92
C PHE A 208 3.03 -5.32 -12.85
N ASP A 209 1.76 -4.96 -12.88
CA ASP A 209 1.29 -3.80 -13.67
C ASP A 209 1.99 -2.52 -13.21
N TRP A 210 2.12 -2.35 -11.91
CA TRP A 210 2.80 -1.22 -11.30
C TRP A 210 4.28 -1.12 -11.69
N LEU A 211 4.98 -2.25 -11.80
CA LEU A 211 6.36 -2.26 -12.25
C LEU A 211 6.48 -1.71 -13.67
N ASN A 212 5.60 -2.15 -14.57
CA ASN A 212 5.57 -1.67 -15.96
C ASN A 212 5.27 -0.17 -16.02
N ILE A 213 4.29 0.30 -15.25
CA ILE A 213 3.93 1.73 -15.18
C ILE A 213 5.10 2.57 -14.67
N VAL A 214 5.79 2.13 -13.62
CA VAL A 214 6.95 2.85 -13.07
C VAL A 214 8.11 2.88 -14.05
N ASN A 215 8.34 1.80 -14.81
CA ASN A 215 9.38 1.73 -15.83
C ASN A 215 9.06 2.63 -17.04
N GLU A 216 7.79 2.73 -17.42
CA GLU A 216 7.36 3.52 -18.58
C GLU A 216 7.27 5.02 -18.27
N TYR A 217 6.71 5.39 -17.12
CA TYR A 217 6.39 6.80 -16.78
C TYR A 217 7.30 7.40 -15.71
N GLY A 218 8.23 6.61 -15.17
CA GLY A 218 9.21 7.03 -14.17
C GLY A 218 8.69 6.94 -12.73
N LYS A 219 9.61 6.58 -11.83
CA LYS A 219 9.34 6.36 -10.39
C LYS A 219 8.80 7.61 -9.67
N VAL A 220 9.49 8.75 -9.78
CA VAL A 220 9.16 9.96 -9.01
C VAL A 220 7.81 10.57 -9.41
N PRO A 221 7.49 10.78 -10.70
CA PRO A 221 6.19 11.33 -11.09
C PRO A 221 5.03 10.43 -10.65
N MET A 222 5.18 9.12 -10.80
CA MET A 222 4.16 8.15 -10.41
C MET A 222 3.95 8.09 -8.89
N LEU A 223 5.02 8.22 -8.10
CA LEU A 223 4.91 8.36 -6.64
C LEU A 223 4.23 9.66 -6.22
N LYS A 224 4.43 10.78 -6.93
CA LYS A 224 3.69 12.02 -6.67
C LYS A 224 2.19 11.86 -6.90
N ALA A 225 1.80 11.12 -7.93
CA ALA A 225 0.39 10.75 -8.16
C ALA A 225 -0.13 9.90 -6.98
N CYS A 226 0.60 8.88 -6.54
CA CYS A 226 0.22 8.09 -5.36
C CYS A 226 0.11 8.94 -4.09
N TYR A 227 1.03 9.88 -3.87
CA TYR A 227 1.00 10.78 -2.71
C TYR A 227 -0.26 11.65 -2.72
N THR A 228 -0.56 12.30 -3.85
CA THR A 228 -1.76 13.13 -4.00
C THR A 228 -3.01 12.29 -3.75
N LEU A 229 -3.05 11.08 -4.30
CA LEU A 229 -4.15 10.15 -4.12
C LEU A 229 -4.34 9.79 -2.64
N HIS A 230 -3.30 9.33 -1.96
CA HIS A 230 -3.39 8.90 -0.56
C HIS A 230 -3.58 10.05 0.44
N SER A 231 -3.12 11.26 0.12
CA SER A 231 -3.17 12.41 1.03
C SER A 231 -4.42 13.28 0.87
N LYS A 232 -4.93 13.42 -0.35
CA LYS A 232 -6.01 14.37 -0.67
C LYS A 232 -7.36 13.73 -0.90
N PHE A 233 -7.42 12.45 -1.28
CA PHE A 233 -8.71 11.82 -1.54
C PHE A 233 -9.33 11.36 -0.22
N THR A 234 -10.59 11.75 0.00
CA THR A 234 -11.35 11.49 1.23
C THR A 234 -12.20 10.24 1.09
N GLY A 235 -12.19 9.36 2.10
CA GLY A 235 -13.00 8.12 2.12
C GLY A 235 -12.18 6.82 2.20
N PHE A 236 -10.85 6.93 2.22
CA PHE A 236 -10.01 5.83 2.70
C PHE A 236 -10.33 5.55 4.18
N SER A 237 -10.82 4.33 4.47
CA SER A 237 -11.14 3.89 5.83
C SER A 237 -10.37 2.60 6.15
N GLY A 238 -9.80 2.52 7.35
CA GLY A 238 -9.15 1.31 7.86
C GLY A 238 -7.80 1.02 7.20
N SER A 239 -7.67 -0.16 6.59
CA SER A 239 -6.43 -0.79 6.11
C SER A 239 -6.04 -0.49 4.67
N ILE A 240 -6.69 0.49 4.04
CA ILE A 240 -6.62 0.73 2.59
C ILE A 240 -6.32 2.20 2.35
N GLY A 241 -5.16 2.52 1.77
CA GLY A 241 -4.76 3.89 1.43
C GLY A 241 -4.72 4.86 2.62
N GLY A 242 -4.78 6.16 2.33
CA GLY A 242 -4.89 7.22 3.34
C GLY A 242 -3.56 7.68 3.96
N LYS A 243 -3.66 8.33 5.12
CA LYS A 243 -2.57 9.10 5.76
C LYS A 243 -1.28 8.29 5.98
N LYS A 244 -1.37 7.01 6.32
CA LYS A 244 -0.18 6.16 6.53
C LYS A 244 0.58 5.89 5.24
N TRP A 245 -0.13 5.61 4.14
CA TRP A 245 0.49 5.46 2.82
C TRP A 245 0.99 6.80 2.28
N ALA A 246 0.27 7.90 2.53
CA ALA A 246 0.74 9.24 2.22
C ALA A 246 2.04 9.58 2.95
N LEU A 247 2.18 9.20 4.23
CA LEU A 247 3.40 9.39 5.01
C LEU A 247 4.55 8.57 4.44
N ALA A 248 4.34 7.27 4.19
CA ALA A 248 5.37 6.43 3.57
C ALA A 248 5.81 6.97 2.20
N CYS A 249 4.86 7.43 1.40
CA CYS A 249 5.14 8.04 0.10
C CYS A 249 5.89 9.36 0.23
N LYS A 250 5.55 10.20 1.20
CA LYS A 250 6.28 11.44 1.49
C LYS A 250 7.72 11.16 1.90
N VAL A 251 7.95 10.22 2.81
CA VAL A 251 9.31 9.83 3.26
C VAL A 251 10.15 9.38 2.08
N LEU A 252 9.59 8.55 1.19
CA LEU A 252 10.27 8.11 -0.02
C LEU A 252 10.53 9.26 -1.00
N LEU A 253 9.54 10.13 -1.26
CA LEU A 253 9.69 11.27 -2.17
C LEU A 253 10.74 12.26 -1.66
N ASP A 254 10.73 12.59 -0.38
CA ASP A 254 11.71 13.51 0.20
C ASP A 254 13.15 12.95 0.06
N TYR A 255 13.33 11.64 0.18
CA TYR A 255 14.61 10.99 -0.15
C TYR A 255 14.96 11.07 -1.66
N LEU A 256 14.04 10.65 -2.53
CA LEU A 256 14.28 10.61 -3.99
C LEU A 256 14.52 12.00 -4.60
N GLU A 257 14.00 13.06 -3.99
CA GLU A 257 14.20 14.45 -4.41
C GLU A 257 15.41 15.11 -3.72
N GLY A 258 16.20 14.36 -2.94
CA GLY A 258 17.41 14.84 -2.29
C GLY A 258 17.17 15.76 -1.09
N LYS A 259 15.95 15.80 -0.55
CA LYS A 259 15.61 16.61 0.64
C LYS A 259 16.02 15.93 1.95
N THR A 260 16.16 14.60 1.91
CA THR A 260 16.53 13.78 3.07
C THR A 260 17.79 12.96 2.75
N PRO A 261 18.85 13.02 3.56
CA PRO A 261 20.02 12.16 3.40
C PRO A 261 19.67 10.67 3.51
N ALA A 262 20.46 9.80 2.86
CA ALA A 262 20.22 8.36 2.83
C ALA A 262 20.12 7.72 4.23
N GLN A 263 21.00 8.09 5.16
CA GLN A 263 20.96 7.60 6.54
C GLN A 263 19.65 7.98 7.25
N SER A 264 19.22 9.23 7.13
CA SER A 264 17.95 9.71 7.71
C SER A 264 16.73 9.04 7.07
N PHE A 265 16.79 8.76 5.76
CA PHE A 265 15.76 7.99 5.08
C PHE A 265 15.66 6.56 5.64
N VAL A 266 16.79 5.86 5.78
CA VAL A 266 16.85 4.51 6.34
C VAL A 266 16.31 4.48 7.77
N ASP A 267 16.78 5.37 8.64
CA ASP A 267 16.31 5.51 10.02
C ASP A 267 14.79 5.75 10.11
N THR A 268 14.28 6.66 9.28
CA THR A 268 12.85 6.95 9.21
C THR A 268 12.05 5.75 8.68
N ALA A 269 12.58 5.04 7.68
CA ALA A 269 11.90 3.93 7.01
C ALA A 269 11.65 2.75 7.94
N TRP A 270 12.57 2.45 8.88
CA TRP A 270 12.37 1.42 9.91
C TRP A 270 11.10 1.62 10.74
N ASN A 271 10.71 2.87 10.93
CA ASN A 271 9.60 3.25 11.80
C ASN A 271 8.27 3.43 11.05
N LEU A 272 8.25 3.23 9.72
CA LEU A 272 7.01 3.29 8.94
C LEU A 272 6.10 2.11 9.31
N GLN A 273 4.85 2.44 9.68
CA GLN A 273 3.86 1.45 10.09
C GLN A 273 2.60 1.47 9.23
N HIS A 274 1.99 0.30 9.09
CA HIS A 274 0.67 0.15 8.50
C HIS A 274 -0.12 -0.95 9.22
N ASN A 275 -1.34 -0.67 9.67
CA ASN A 275 -2.19 -1.57 10.46
C ASN A 275 -1.55 -2.17 11.72
N GLY A 276 -0.65 -1.43 12.39
CA GLY A 276 -0.02 -1.88 13.63
C GLY A 276 1.21 -2.77 13.42
N THR A 277 1.66 -2.98 12.18
CA THR A 277 2.93 -3.65 11.87
C THR A 277 3.85 -2.72 11.09
N ILE A 278 5.14 -3.04 11.08
CA ILE A 278 6.14 -2.38 10.24
C ILE A 278 5.74 -2.56 8.76
N ILE A 279 5.91 -1.52 7.96
CA ILE A 279 5.44 -1.47 6.56
C ILE A 279 6.02 -2.59 5.70
N PHE A 280 7.21 -3.08 6.06
CA PHE A 280 7.98 -4.13 5.38
C PHE A 280 7.32 -5.53 5.40
N SER A 281 6.26 -5.71 6.20
CA SER A 281 5.57 -6.99 6.38
C SER A 281 4.75 -7.48 5.17
N LYS A 282 4.77 -6.78 4.03
CA LYS A 282 4.04 -7.22 2.81
C LYS A 282 4.78 -8.29 2.02
N THR A 283 6.09 -8.43 2.18
CA THR A 283 6.89 -9.47 1.50
C THR A 283 7.91 -10.11 2.42
N TRP A 284 8.45 -9.36 3.39
CA TRP A 284 9.45 -9.86 4.31
C TRP A 284 8.80 -10.24 5.63
N ASP A 285 9.28 -11.34 6.20
CA ASP A 285 8.84 -11.76 7.52
C ASP A 285 9.40 -10.79 8.56
N ILE A 286 8.50 -10.30 9.41
CA ILE A 286 8.84 -9.42 10.52
C ILE A 286 8.77 -10.28 11.77
N ASP A 287 9.94 -10.68 12.26
CA ASP A 287 10.06 -11.43 13.51
C ASP A 287 10.07 -10.49 14.73
N CYS A 288 9.96 -11.08 15.93
CA CYS A 288 10.11 -10.35 17.18
C CYS A 288 11.51 -9.73 17.32
N SER A 289 12.53 -10.32 16.68
CA SER A 289 13.90 -9.81 16.69
C SER A 289 13.98 -8.39 16.14
N LEU A 290 13.31 -8.08 15.01
CA LEU A 290 13.32 -6.72 14.46
C LEU A 290 12.66 -5.74 15.42
N VAL A 291 11.52 -6.11 16.02
CA VAL A 291 10.83 -5.26 16.99
C VAL A 291 11.76 -4.95 18.18
N ASN A 292 12.43 -5.98 18.73
CA ASN A 292 13.36 -5.81 19.84
C ASN A 292 14.54 -4.91 19.47
N VAL A 293 15.12 -5.07 18.28
CA VAL A 293 16.22 -4.21 17.79
C VAL A 293 15.78 -2.75 17.74
N LEU A 294 14.60 -2.46 17.19
CA LEU A 294 14.08 -1.10 17.12
C LEU A 294 13.75 -0.52 18.50
N GLU A 295 13.23 -1.33 19.43
CA GLU A 295 13.01 -0.91 20.82
C GLU A 295 14.32 -0.62 21.55
N HIS A 296 15.32 -1.49 21.43
CA HIS A 296 16.63 -1.25 22.01
C HIS A 296 17.26 0.04 21.48
N ASN A 297 17.19 0.28 20.17
CA ASN A 297 17.65 1.54 19.58
C ASN A 297 16.89 2.75 20.14
N LYS A 298 15.55 2.67 20.22
CA LYS A 298 14.70 3.74 20.75
C LYS A 298 15.06 4.13 22.19
N TYR A 299 15.47 3.17 23.02
CA TYR A 299 15.87 3.42 24.41
C TYR A 299 17.40 3.60 24.59
N GLY A 300 18.18 3.67 23.51
CA GLY A 300 19.63 3.86 23.57
C GLY A 300 20.41 2.63 24.07
N ASN A 301 19.80 1.45 24.09
CA ASN A 301 20.38 0.20 24.56
C ASN A 301 21.25 -0.47 23.48
N ILE A 302 22.26 0.24 22.96
CA ILE A 302 23.07 -0.20 21.82
C ILE A 302 23.84 -1.49 22.10
N ASN A 303 24.26 -1.72 23.35
CA ASN A 303 24.94 -2.98 23.72
C ASN A 303 24.08 -4.22 23.43
N SER A 304 22.76 -4.13 23.63
CA SER A 304 21.82 -5.21 23.35
C SER A 304 21.66 -5.51 21.86
N LEU A 305 22.06 -4.59 20.98
CA LEU A 305 21.99 -4.81 19.53
C LEU A 305 23.04 -5.81 19.03
N SER A 306 24.16 -5.96 19.76
CA SER A 306 25.26 -6.83 19.33
C SER A 306 24.84 -8.28 19.13
N SER A 307 23.87 -8.81 19.89
CA SER A 307 23.41 -10.20 19.69
C SER A 307 22.64 -10.41 18.38
N TYR A 308 22.18 -9.33 17.74
CA TYR A 308 21.42 -9.38 16.49
C TYR A 308 22.28 -9.07 15.26
N ALA A 309 23.45 -8.46 15.46
CA ALA A 309 24.34 -8.00 14.41
C ALA A 309 25.05 -9.13 13.66
N SER A 310 25.62 -8.85 12.49
CA SER A 310 26.51 -9.78 11.79
C SER A 310 27.82 -9.97 12.56
N SER A 311 28.46 -11.13 12.38
CA SER A 311 29.71 -11.48 13.10
C SER A 311 30.79 -10.41 12.96
N ASN A 312 30.92 -9.82 11.77
CA ASN A 312 31.91 -8.78 11.50
C ASN A 312 31.63 -7.51 12.32
N ILE A 313 30.36 -7.10 12.40
CA ILE A 313 29.96 -5.90 13.15
C ILE A 313 30.02 -6.16 14.66
N GLN A 314 29.70 -7.38 15.11
CA GLN A 314 29.89 -7.79 16.50
C GLN A 314 31.36 -7.69 16.93
N SER A 315 32.29 -8.24 16.13
CA SER A 315 33.72 -8.12 16.40
C SER A 315 34.15 -6.65 16.46
N LEU A 316 33.69 -5.82 15.51
CA LEU A 316 34.00 -4.40 15.49
C LEU A 316 33.47 -3.65 16.73
N TRP A 317 32.25 -3.98 17.17
CA TRP A 317 31.65 -3.41 18.37
C TRP A 317 32.40 -3.81 19.65
N ASN A 318 32.88 -5.05 19.72
CA ASN A 318 33.65 -5.53 20.86
C ASN A 318 35.02 -4.84 20.97
N SER A 319 35.64 -4.48 19.84
CA SER A 319 36.91 -3.73 19.79
C SER A 319 36.74 -2.20 19.83
N ARG A 320 35.55 -1.68 20.15
CA ARG A 320 35.27 -0.23 20.09
C ARG A 320 36.15 0.66 20.97
N ALA A 321 36.59 0.15 22.12
CA ALA A 321 37.48 0.88 23.02
C ALA A 321 38.85 1.17 22.37
N GLU A 322 39.38 0.21 21.61
CA GLU A 322 40.63 0.36 20.86
C GLU A 322 40.48 1.32 19.68
N LEU A 323 39.30 1.34 19.05
CA LEU A 323 38.98 2.28 17.97
C LEU A 323 38.94 3.72 18.46
N ALA A 324 38.39 3.97 19.65
CA ALA A 324 38.35 5.30 20.25
C ALA A 324 39.73 5.75 20.78
N GLY A 325 40.54 4.81 21.31
CA GLY A 325 41.85 5.09 21.90
C GLY A 325 42.94 5.53 20.91
N ARG A 326 42.82 5.18 19.62
CA ARG A 326 43.78 5.59 18.57
C ARG A 326 43.74 7.08 18.19
N ILE A 327 42.94 7.89 18.89
CA ILE A 327 42.77 9.34 18.66
C ILE A 327 43.37 10.16 19.83
N GLY A 328 43.88 9.51 20.88
CA GLY A 328 44.44 10.15 22.07
C GLY A 328 45.95 9.98 22.27
N GLY A 329 46.70 9.54 21.26
CA GLY A 329 48.15 9.30 21.32
C GLY A 329 48.93 10.15 20.36
#